data_AF-A0A1F8FA22-F1
#
_entry.id   AF-A0A1F8FA22-F1
#
_cell.length_a   1.000
_cell.length_b   1.000
_cell.length_c   1.000
_cell.angle_alpha   90.00
_cell.angle_beta   90.00
_cell.angle_gamma   90.00
#
_symmetry.space_group_name_H-M   'P 1'
#
loop_
_entity.id
_entity.type
_entity.pdbx_description
1 polymer ?
#
loop_
_entity_poly.entity_id
_entity_poly.type
_entity_poly.pdbx_seq_one_letter_code
_entity_poly.pdbx_strand_id
1 'polypeptide(L)'
;MGLGLTLLPLRGPQQMGDVSVLCHDRLSFDQDYEIFGQLSDVGEGNKPTIKANPIPPQMWVETYEDEGIERHRDDKYGTELTFVYAERLKKLKVSDDASPKNKAIKAFVEALPDDTPIILLWR
;
A
#
# COMPACT_ATOMS: atom_id res chain seq x y z
N MET A 1 -0.49 16.95 -11.35
CA MET A 1 -1.20 15.91 -10.56
C MET A 1 -0.16 14.86 -10.26
N GLY A 2 0.28 14.74 -9.01
CA GLY A 2 1.32 13.77 -8.63
C GLY A 2 0.69 12.49 -8.13
N LEU A 3 1.37 11.37 -8.35
CA LEU A 3 0.97 10.05 -7.89
C LEU A 3 1.14 9.98 -6.37
N GLY A 4 0.14 9.52 -5.64
CA GLY A 4 0.19 9.28 -4.20
C GLY A 4 0.04 7.79 -3.91
N LEU A 5 0.74 7.30 -2.89
CA LEU A 5 0.61 5.94 -2.39
C LEU A 5 0.23 5.97 -0.90
N THR A 6 -0.84 5.27 -0.56
CA THR A 6 -1.24 5.02 0.83
C THR A 6 -1.16 3.53 1.14
N LEU A 7 -0.45 3.18 2.20
CA LEU A 7 -0.44 1.83 2.75
C LEU A 7 -1.59 1.65 3.73
N LEU A 8 -2.27 0.53 3.59
CA LEU A 8 -3.35 0.09 4.47
C LEU A 8 -2.96 -1.27 5.08
N PRO A 9 -2.21 -1.29 6.18
CA PRO A 9 -1.84 -2.53 6.86
C PRO A 9 -3.09 -3.16 7.48
N LEU A 10 -3.27 -4.46 7.26
CA LEU A 10 -4.31 -5.24 7.91
C LEU A 10 -3.81 -5.72 9.29
N ARG A 11 -4.72 -6.08 10.17
CA ARG A 11 -4.39 -6.59 11.52
C ARG A 11 -3.83 -8.02 11.50
N GLY A 12 -3.95 -8.71 10.37
CA GLY A 12 -3.38 -10.04 10.19
C GLY A 12 -3.85 -10.72 8.90
N PRO A 13 -3.25 -11.86 8.54
CA PRO A 13 -3.55 -12.57 7.29
C PRO A 13 -4.97 -13.13 7.22
N GLN A 14 -5.63 -13.34 8.37
CA GLN A 14 -7.01 -13.85 8.42
C GLN A 14 -8.01 -12.93 7.73
N GLN A 15 -7.78 -11.60 7.79
CA GLN A 15 -8.64 -10.61 7.13
C GLN A 15 -8.61 -10.72 5.60
N MET A 16 -7.62 -11.40 5.02
CA MET A 16 -7.60 -11.70 3.59
C MET A 16 -8.74 -12.64 3.15
N GLY A 17 -9.39 -13.35 4.09
CA GLY A 17 -10.56 -14.16 3.80
C GLY A 17 -11.88 -13.39 3.80
N ASP A 18 -11.90 -12.16 4.34
CA ASP A 18 -13.12 -11.43 4.59
C ASP A 18 -13.67 -10.75 3.33
N VAL A 19 -14.99 -10.67 3.24
CA VAL A 19 -15.68 -9.98 2.13
C VAL A 19 -15.54 -8.46 2.26
N SER A 20 -15.44 -7.94 3.48
CA SER A 20 -15.24 -6.52 3.72
C SER A 20 -14.21 -6.30 4.82
N VAL A 21 -13.21 -5.47 4.54
CA VAL A 21 -12.11 -5.20 5.46
C VAL A 21 -12.00 -3.70 5.69
N LEU A 22 -12.32 -3.29 6.90
CA LEU A 22 -12.12 -1.92 7.36
C LEU A 22 -10.66 -1.69 7.74
N CYS A 23 -9.99 -0.85 6.97
CA CYS A 23 -8.61 -0.43 7.20
C CYS A 23 -8.59 0.78 8.13
N HIS A 24 -8.20 0.54 9.38
CA HIS A 24 -8.13 1.59 10.41
C HIS A 24 -6.88 2.47 10.24
N ASP A 25 -5.76 1.87 9.87
CA ASP A 25 -4.48 2.56 9.75
C ASP A 25 -4.23 2.97 8.30
N ARG A 26 -3.84 4.23 8.10
CA ARG A 26 -3.57 4.81 6.78
C ARG A 26 -2.25 5.54 6.79
N LEU A 27 -1.29 5.04 6.01
CA LEU A 27 0.06 5.60 5.95
C LEU A 27 0.36 6.10 4.54
N SER A 28 0.22 7.40 4.32
CA SER A 28 0.43 8.01 3.00
C SER A 28 1.88 8.46 2.84
N PHE A 29 2.58 7.94 1.85
CA PHE A 29 3.90 8.44 1.45
C PHE A 29 3.79 9.89 0.94
N ASP A 30 4.85 10.67 1.13
CA ASP A 30 5.09 11.86 0.34
C ASP A 30 5.53 11.44 -1.07
N GLN A 31 5.30 12.31 -2.05
CA GLN A 31 5.57 12.01 -3.46
C GLN A 31 7.05 11.70 -3.68
N ASP A 32 7.32 10.44 -4.02
CA ASP A 32 8.68 9.92 -4.22
C ASP A 32 8.66 8.83 -5.29
N TYR A 33 9.08 9.19 -6.50
CA TYR A 33 9.06 8.29 -7.66
C TYR A 33 10.06 7.13 -7.52
N GLU A 34 11.11 7.27 -6.72
CA GLU A 34 12.06 6.17 -6.48
C GLU A 34 11.42 5.07 -5.63
N ILE A 35 10.59 5.47 -4.67
CA ILE A 35 9.78 4.54 -3.87
C ILE A 35 8.68 3.91 -4.75
N PHE A 36 7.95 4.72 -5.50
CA PHE A 36 6.80 4.23 -6.27
C PHE A 36 7.21 3.30 -7.42
N GLY A 37 8.33 3.58 -8.10
CA GLY A 37 8.87 2.74 -9.17
C GLY A 37 9.33 1.35 -8.71
N GLN A 38 9.53 1.13 -7.41
CA GLN A 38 9.82 -0.20 -6.86
C GLN A 38 8.55 -1.07 -6.73
N LEU A 39 7.36 -0.47 -6.66
CA LEU A 39 6.08 -1.13 -6.36
C LEU A 39 5.16 -1.24 -7.56
N SER A 40 5.17 -0.25 -8.44
CA SER A 40 4.36 -0.22 -9.66
C SER A 40 5.19 0.35 -10.82
N ASP A 41 4.75 0.08 -12.05
CA ASP A 41 5.37 0.54 -13.28
C ASP A 41 5.08 2.03 -13.51
N VAL A 42 5.59 2.86 -12.62
CA VAL A 42 5.42 4.31 -12.63
C VAL A 42 6.65 4.95 -13.25
N GLY A 43 6.87 4.72 -14.54
CA GLY A 43 7.93 5.36 -15.32
C GLY A 43 8.54 4.42 -16.37
N GLU A 44 8.77 4.94 -17.57
CA GLU A 44 9.34 4.17 -18.69
C GLU A 44 10.62 3.43 -18.29
N GLY A 45 10.53 2.11 -18.14
CA GLY A 45 11.69 1.21 -18.08
C GLY A 45 12.05 0.67 -16.69
N ASN A 46 11.40 1.08 -15.61
CA ASN A 46 11.67 0.52 -14.28
C ASN A 46 10.73 -0.66 -13.98
N LYS A 47 11.27 -1.88 -14.06
CA LYS A 47 10.53 -3.07 -13.63
C LYS A 47 10.34 -3.03 -12.11
N PRO A 48 9.10 -3.13 -11.59
CA PRO A 48 8.85 -3.12 -10.16
C PRO A 48 9.62 -4.26 -9.49
N THR A 49 10.40 -3.91 -8.48
CA THR A 49 11.26 -4.86 -7.75
C THR A 49 10.44 -5.65 -6.71
N ILE A 50 9.37 -5.05 -6.21
CA ILE A 50 8.44 -5.64 -5.24
C ILE A 50 7.17 -6.02 -5.98
N LYS A 51 6.93 -7.33 -6.11
CA LYS A 51 5.73 -7.84 -6.76
C LYS A 51 4.53 -7.83 -5.79
N ALA A 52 3.55 -6.99 -6.11
CA ALA A 52 2.23 -7.00 -5.49
C ALA A 52 1.33 -8.09 -6.08
N ASN A 53 0.36 -8.54 -5.30
CA ASN A 53 -0.67 -9.49 -5.71
C ASN A 53 -2.03 -8.78 -5.73
N PRO A 54 -2.96 -9.14 -6.62
CA PRO A 54 -4.31 -8.60 -6.57
C PRO A 54 -4.99 -9.00 -5.25
N ILE A 55 -5.86 -8.12 -4.73
CA ILE A 55 -6.69 -8.51 -3.58
C ILE A 55 -7.64 -9.66 -3.96
N PRO A 56 -8.10 -10.46 -2.99
CA PRO A 56 -9.06 -11.53 -3.23
C PRO A 56 -10.32 -11.00 -3.92
N PRO A 57 -10.89 -11.73 -4.88
CA PRO A 57 -11.94 -11.20 -5.76
C PRO A 57 -13.26 -10.87 -5.04
N GLN A 58 -13.48 -11.44 -3.86
CA GLN A 58 -14.63 -11.16 -3.01
C GLN A 58 -14.41 -10.00 -2.02
N MET A 59 -13.18 -9.52 -1.88
CA MET A 59 -12.81 -8.52 -0.87
C MET A 59 -13.17 -7.10 -1.32
N TRP A 60 -13.75 -6.35 -0.39
CA TRP A 60 -13.91 -4.90 -0.44
C TRP A 60 -13.05 -4.25 0.63
N VAL A 61 -12.35 -3.18 0.26
CA VAL A 61 -11.50 -2.41 1.18
C VAL A 61 -12.28 -1.18 1.61
N GLU A 62 -12.49 -1.03 2.92
CA GLU A 62 -13.18 0.12 3.48
C GLU A 62 -12.19 1.07 4.16
N THR A 63 -12.28 2.37 3.89
CA THR A 63 -11.47 3.41 4.55
C THR A 63 -12.36 4.49 5.12
N TYR A 64 -11.96 5.05 6.27
CA TYR A 64 -12.58 6.26 6.79
C TYR A 64 -12.09 7.48 5.99
N GLU A 65 -13.02 8.16 5.34
CA GLU A 65 -12.85 9.47 4.71
C GLU A 65 -13.70 10.53 5.44
N ASP A 66 -13.59 11.79 5.01
CA ASP A 66 -14.26 12.93 5.66
C ASP A 66 -15.80 12.80 5.69
N GLU A 67 -16.39 12.18 4.65
CA GLU A 67 -17.84 11.99 4.52
C GLU A 67 -18.34 10.65 5.10
N GLY A 68 -17.44 9.81 5.61
CA GLY A 68 -17.79 8.52 6.20
C GLY A 68 -16.91 7.37 5.70
N ILE A 69 -17.47 6.17 5.68
CA ILE A 69 -16.75 4.98 5.20
C ILE A 69 -16.95 4.86 3.69
N GLU A 70 -15.86 4.93 2.94
CA GLU A 70 -15.85 4.64 1.51
C GLU A 70 -15.40 3.20 1.25
N ARG A 71 -16.01 2.57 0.24
CA ARG A 71 -15.69 1.20 -0.19
C ARG A 71 -14.99 1.24 -1.52
N HIS A 72 -13.82 0.64 -1.58
CA HIS A 72 -12.97 0.60 -2.75
C HIS A 72 -12.58 -0.83 -3.07
N ARG A 73 -12.58 -1.13 -4.37
CA ARG A 73 -11.89 -2.29 -4.94
C ARG A 73 -10.84 -1.86 -5.95
N ASP A 74 -11.07 -0.71 -6.57
CA ASP A 74 -10.14 -0.05 -7.46
C ASP A 74 -9.56 1.20 -6.81
N ASP A 75 -8.37 1.58 -7.23
CA ASP A 75 -7.74 2.84 -6.89
C ASP A 75 -8.38 4.01 -7.65
N LYS A 76 -7.90 5.24 -7.41
CA LYS A 76 -8.43 6.44 -8.07
C LYS A 76 -8.24 6.43 -9.61
N TYR A 77 -7.35 5.60 -10.11
CA TYR A 77 -7.06 5.46 -11.54
C TYR A 77 -7.87 4.33 -12.20
N GLY A 78 -8.74 3.65 -11.45
CA GLY A 78 -9.54 2.52 -11.94
C GLY A 78 -8.76 1.21 -12.05
N THR A 79 -7.61 1.11 -11.36
CA THR A 79 -6.83 -0.14 -11.30
C THR A 79 -7.21 -0.91 -10.05
N GLU A 80 -7.41 -2.23 -10.17
CA GLU A 80 -7.73 -3.09 -9.03
C GLU A 80 -6.65 -2.97 -7.94
N LEU A 81 -7.10 -2.86 -6.68
CA LEU A 81 -6.23 -2.77 -5.53
C LEU A 81 -5.35 -4.02 -5.43
N THR A 82 -4.12 -3.79 -4.99
CA THR A 82 -3.15 -4.85 -4.78
C THR A 82 -2.67 -4.85 -3.35
N PHE A 83 -2.11 -5.97 -2.92
CA PHE A 83 -1.52 -6.11 -1.60
C PHE A 83 -0.13 -6.73 -1.68
N VAL A 84 0.66 -6.44 -0.65
CA VAL A 84 2.01 -6.98 -0.44
C VAL A 84 2.11 -7.40 1.02
N TYR A 85 2.74 -8.54 1.30
CA TYR A 85 3.08 -8.92 2.67
C TYR A 85 4.23 -8.06 3.20
N ALA A 86 4.20 -7.74 4.49
CA ALA A 86 5.24 -6.95 5.15
C ALA A 86 6.65 -7.50 4.87
N GLU A 87 6.85 -8.83 4.87
CA GLU A 87 8.13 -9.47 4.51
C GLU A 87 8.72 -8.95 3.19
N ARG A 88 7.87 -8.79 2.17
CA ARG A 88 8.29 -8.27 0.86
C ARG A 88 8.47 -6.77 0.91
N LEU A 89 7.57 -6.04 1.57
CA LEU A 89 7.64 -4.59 1.65
C LEU A 89 8.83 -4.09 2.48
N LYS A 90 9.34 -4.92 3.40
CA LYS A 90 10.61 -4.67 4.11
C LYS A 90 11.82 -4.55 3.16
N LYS A 91 11.74 -5.08 1.94
CA LYS A 91 12.80 -4.93 0.92
C LYS A 91 12.77 -3.58 0.20
N LEU A 92 11.75 -2.76 0.46
CA LEU A 92 11.63 -1.40 -0.07
C LEU A 92 12.86 -0.59 0.34
N LYS A 93 13.52 0.02 -0.64
CA LYS A 93 14.63 0.92 -0.40
C LYS A 93 14.10 2.34 -0.32
N VAL A 94 14.45 3.03 0.75
CA VAL A 94 14.16 4.45 0.95
C VAL A 94 15.50 5.17 1.05
N SER A 95 15.71 6.20 0.22
CA SER A 95 16.95 6.97 0.19
C SER A 95 17.20 7.69 1.53
N ASP A 96 18.46 7.93 1.86
CA ASP A 96 18.84 8.77 2.99
C ASP A 96 18.41 10.23 2.81
N ASP A 97 18.11 10.66 1.59
CA ASP A 97 17.56 11.99 1.29
C ASP A 97 16.02 12.03 1.28
N ALA A 98 15.36 10.89 1.48
CA ALA A 98 13.90 10.82 1.49
C ALA A 98 13.29 11.60 2.67
N SER A 99 12.02 11.99 2.52
CA SER A 99 11.32 12.76 3.54
C SER A 99 11.27 12.02 4.90
N PRO A 100 11.28 12.74 6.04
CA PRO A 100 11.14 12.11 7.35
C PRO A 100 9.90 11.22 7.47
N LYS A 101 8.82 11.58 6.78
CA LYS A 101 7.58 10.80 6.73
C LYS A 101 7.78 9.47 5.99
N ASN A 102 8.42 9.49 4.82
CA ASN A 102 8.71 8.27 4.05
C ASN A 102 9.59 7.31 4.86
N LYS A 103 10.59 7.85 5.58
CA LYS A 103 11.43 7.07 6.51
C LYS A 103 10.64 6.50 7.69
N ALA A 104 9.73 7.28 8.27
CA ALA A 104 8.88 6.81 9.36
C ALA A 104 7.95 5.66 8.91
N ILE A 105 7.36 5.77 7.71
CA ILE A 105 6.54 4.71 7.13
C ILE A 105 7.38 3.45 6.90
N LYS A 106 8.60 3.60 6.39
CA LYS A 106 9.54 2.48 6.23
C LYS A 106 9.86 1.81 7.57
N ALA A 107 10.16 2.57 8.61
CA ALA A 107 10.40 2.03 9.96
C ALA A 107 9.17 1.32 10.53
N PHE A 108 7.96 1.84 10.28
CA PHE A 108 6.72 1.19 10.66
C PHE A 108 6.57 -0.18 9.98
N VAL A 109 6.80 -0.26 8.66
CA VAL A 109 6.74 -1.52 7.91
C VAL A 109 7.76 -2.54 8.42
N GLU A 110 8.95 -2.08 8.84
CA GLU A 110 9.99 -2.96 9.41
C GLU A 110 9.57 -3.58 10.74
N ALA A 111 8.76 -2.87 11.53
CA ALA A 111 8.25 -3.35 12.81
C ALA A 111 7.06 -4.32 12.68
N LEU A 112 6.42 -4.42 11.51
CA LEU A 112 5.27 -5.31 11.32
C LEU A 112 5.69 -6.80 11.29
N PRO A 113 4.82 -7.72 11.76
CA PRO A 113 4.96 -9.14 11.51
C PRO A 113 5.03 -9.44 10.01
N ASP A 114 5.88 -10.38 9.60
CA ASP A 114 6.19 -10.67 8.19
C ASP A 114 4.95 -11.07 7.36
N ASP A 115 3.99 -11.74 7.99
CA ASP A 115 2.74 -12.23 7.41
C ASP A 115 1.63 -11.17 7.35
N THR A 116 1.90 -9.95 7.81
CA THR A 116 0.94 -8.84 7.76
C THR A 116 0.67 -8.43 6.31
N PRO A 117 -0.56 -8.58 5.80
CA PRO A 117 -0.94 -8.06 4.49
C PRO A 117 -1.06 -6.53 4.53
N ILE A 118 -0.52 -5.86 3.53
CA ILE A 118 -0.58 -4.41 3.38
C ILE A 118 -1.16 -4.10 2.01
N ILE A 119 -2.34 -3.49 1.98
CA ILE A 119 -2.99 -3.07 0.73
C ILE A 119 -2.34 -1.77 0.25
N LEU A 120 -2.11 -1.68 -1.06
CA LEU A 120 -1.54 -0.53 -1.75
C LEU A 120 -2.68 0.26 -2.42
N LEU A 121 -2.94 1.46 -1.91
CA LEU A 121 -3.97 2.36 -2.45
C LEU A 121 -3.32 3.56 -3.14
N TRP A 122 -3.45 3.64 -4.47
CA TRP A 122 -2.93 4.74 -5.28
C TRP A 122 -3.98 5.88 -5.41
N ARG A 123 -3.54 7.15 -5.31
CA ARG A 123 -4.41 8.34 -5.32
C ARG A 123 -3.78 9.53 -6.05
#